data_AF-A0A3A8L8Q7-F1
#
_entry.id   AF-A0A3A8L8Q7-F1
#
_cell.length_a   1.000
_cell.length_b   1.000
_cell.length_c   1.000
_cell.angle_alpha   90.00
_cell.angle_beta   90.00
_cell.angle_gamma   90.00
#
_symmetry.space_group_name_H-M   'P 1'
#
loop_
_entity.id
_entity.type
_entity.pdbx_description
1 polymer ?
#
loop_
_entity_poly.entity_id
_entity_poly.type
_entity_poly.pdbx_seq_one_letter_code
_entity_poly.pdbx_strand_id
1 'polypeptide(L)'
;MSRVWGEAMEPSELVFKLSCDDSNWDGLDYSGSPPLSVFFPEGAVSEQLNYGQGEGQVLIDGHEWGFYYNDRRNLDVVLHDGGLSIEDASNVVSRICTKLRQQLGQDVRFALMPPAPAEPPEGGALRGTLEE
;
A
#
# COMPACT_ATOMS: atom_id res chain seq x y z
N MET A 1 -7.80 5.67 39.55
CA MET A 1 -7.05 6.37 38.48
C MET A 1 -7.06 5.48 37.26
N SER A 2 -8.09 5.63 36.43
CA SER A 2 -8.32 4.77 35.27
C SER A 2 -7.35 5.16 34.16
N ARG A 3 -6.52 4.21 33.71
CA ARG A 3 -5.79 4.34 32.44
C ARG A 3 -6.82 4.38 31.33
N VAL A 4 -7.03 5.56 30.76
CA VAL A 4 -7.66 5.68 29.44
C VAL A 4 -6.58 5.21 28.47
N TRP A 5 -6.67 3.95 28.06
CA TRP A 5 -5.96 3.49 26.88
C TRP A 5 -6.56 4.28 25.73
N GLY A 6 -5.77 5.18 25.14
CA GLY A 6 -6.16 5.90 23.95
C GLY A 6 -6.65 4.89 22.93
N GLU A 7 -7.82 5.18 22.36
CA GLU A 7 -8.45 4.46 21.27
C GLU A 7 -7.36 3.95 20.31
N ALA A 8 -7.38 2.64 20.02
CA ALA A 8 -6.68 2.13 18.87
C ALA A 8 -7.25 2.90 17.67
N MET A 9 -6.56 3.97 17.26
CA MET A 9 -6.80 4.62 15.98
C MET A 9 -6.66 3.50 14.97
N GLU A 10 -7.79 3.09 14.38
CA GLU A 10 -7.74 2.22 13.22
C GLU A 10 -6.80 2.90 12.23
N PRO A 11 -5.78 2.20 11.74
CA PRO A 11 -4.79 2.84 10.91
C PRO A 11 -5.53 3.48 9.73
N SER A 12 -5.35 4.78 9.55
CA SER A 12 -6.01 5.54 8.48
C SER A 12 -5.74 4.95 7.09
N GLU A 13 -4.67 4.16 6.99
CA GLU A 13 -4.20 3.51 5.78
C GLU A 13 -3.84 2.05 6.06
N LEU A 14 -4.18 1.15 5.13
CA LEU A 14 -3.75 -0.25 5.18
C LEU A 14 -2.63 -0.47 4.17
N VAL A 15 -1.49 -0.98 4.64
CA VAL A 15 -0.32 -1.23 3.80
C VAL A 15 -0.12 -2.72 3.60
N PHE A 16 -0.13 -3.17 2.35
CA PHE A 16 0.10 -4.53 1.94
C PHE A 16 1.40 -4.62 1.15
N LYS A 17 2.34 -5.43 1.64
CA LYS A 17 3.61 -5.66 0.95
C LYS A 17 3.49 -6.88 0.06
N LEU A 18 3.62 -6.68 -1.26
CA LEU A 18 3.65 -7.76 -2.23
C LEU A 18 5.09 -8.24 -2.46
N SER A 19 5.25 -9.55 -2.55
CA SER A 19 6.52 -10.22 -2.86
C SER A 19 6.31 -11.34 -3.88
N CYS A 20 7.30 -11.57 -4.73
CA CYS A 20 7.37 -12.70 -5.64
C CYS A 20 8.75 -13.40 -5.51
N ASP A 21 8.84 -14.66 -5.93
CA ASP A 21 9.97 -15.57 -5.63
C ASP A 21 11.34 -14.97 -6.02
N ASP A 22 11.47 -14.39 -7.22
CA ASP A 22 12.69 -13.70 -7.68
C ASP A 22 12.67 -12.18 -7.42
N SER A 23 11.61 -11.64 -6.81
CA SER A 23 11.41 -10.20 -6.60
C SER A 23 11.56 -9.36 -7.88
N ASN A 24 11.35 -9.97 -9.04
CA ASN A 24 11.50 -9.34 -10.34
C ASN A 24 10.16 -8.81 -10.83
N TRP A 25 9.95 -7.51 -10.67
CA TRP A 25 8.74 -6.81 -11.13
C TRP A 25 8.88 -6.22 -12.53
N ASP A 26 10.05 -6.33 -13.16
CA ASP A 26 10.34 -5.82 -14.51
C ASP A 26 9.53 -6.54 -15.60
N GLY A 27 9.03 -7.74 -15.30
CA GLY A 27 8.17 -8.52 -16.19
C GLY A 27 6.73 -8.02 -16.30
N LEU A 28 6.34 -6.97 -15.56
CA LEU A 28 5.00 -6.41 -15.66
C LEU A 28 4.82 -5.62 -16.96
N ASP A 29 3.76 -5.96 -17.69
CA ASP A 29 3.44 -5.30 -18.95
C ASP A 29 2.65 -4.01 -18.70
N TYR A 30 3.35 -2.88 -18.73
CA TYR A 30 2.77 -1.53 -18.64
C TYR A 30 2.33 -0.97 -20.00
N SER A 31 2.37 -1.77 -21.07
CA SER A 31 1.99 -1.31 -22.41
C SER A 31 0.47 -1.10 -22.58
N GLY A 32 -0.33 -1.58 -21.60
CA GLY A 32 -1.76 -1.37 -21.55
C GLY A 32 -2.17 0.10 -21.45
N SER A 33 -3.42 0.39 -21.83
CA SER A 33 -4.04 1.70 -21.65
C SER A 33 -5.28 1.59 -20.76
N PRO A 34 -5.26 2.11 -19.53
CA PRO A 34 -4.16 2.85 -18.89
C PRO A 34 -2.98 1.93 -18.43
N PRO A 35 -1.74 2.43 -18.28
CA PRO A 35 -0.57 1.63 -17.90
C PRO A 35 -0.74 0.82 -16.61
N LEU A 36 -1.41 1.40 -15.60
CA LEU A 36 -1.66 0.73 -14.32
C LEU A 36 -2.79 -0.31 -14.38
N SER A 37 -3.37 -0.58 -15.56
CA SER A 37 -4.41 -1.61 -15.73
C SER A 37 -3.94 -3.01 -15.34
N VAL A 38 -2.64 -3.27 -15.28
CA VAL A 38 -2.05 -4.48 -14.71
C VAL A 38 -2.49 -4.73 -13.26
N PHE A 39 -2.75 -3.66 -12.50
CA PHE A 39 -3.19 -3.73 -11.11
C PHE A 39 -4.71 -3.78 -10.93
N PHE A 40 -5.51 -3.72 -12.00
CA PHE A 40 -6.97 -3.72 -11.88
C PHE A 40 -7.47 -5.15 -11.61
N PRO A 41 -8.09 -5.43 -10.44
CA PRO A 41 -8.62 -6.76 -10.17
C PRO A 41 -9.79 -7.07 -11.10
N GLU A 42 -9.86 -8.32 -11.59
CA GLU A 42 -10.92 -8.74 -12.53
C GLU A 42 -12.31 -8.59 -11.91
N GLY A 43 -13.21 -7.87 -12.58
CA GLY A 43 -14.60 -7.67 -12.13
C GLY A 43 -14.79 -6.54 -11.11
N ALA A 44 -13.75 -5.75 -10.83
CA ALA A 44 -13.89 -4.49 -10.09
C ALA A 44 -14.08 -3.31 -11.06
N VAL A 45 -14.70 -2.24 -10.57
CA VAL A 45 -14.69 -0.95 -11.27
C VAL A 45 -13.36 -0.28 -10.95
N SER A 46 -12.51 -0.09 -11.96
CA SER A 46 -11.16 0.45 -11.76
C SER A 46 -10.83 1.61 -12.69
N GLU A 47 -10.15 2.62 -12.17
CA GLU A 47 -9.68 3.79 -12.90
C GLU A 47 -8.24 4.14 -12.50
N GLN A 48 -7.39 4.52 -13.46
CA GLN A 48 -6.07 5.06 -13.13
C GLN A 48 -6.22 6.55 -12.79
N LEU A 49 -5.75 6.94 -11.60
CA LEU A 49 -5.76 8.33 -11.15
C LEU A 49 -4.45 9.04 -11.51
N ASN A 50 -3.32 8.39 -11.21
CA ASN A 50 -1.99 8.96 -11.43
C ASN A 50 -0.97 7.87 -11.76
N TYR A 51 0.03 8.20 -12.57
CA TYR A 51 1.16 7.33 -12.86
C TYR A 51 2.40 8.16 -13.19
N GLY A 52 3.49 7.96 -12.46
CA GLY A 52 4.76 8.65 -12.68
C GLY A 52 5.89 8.15 -11.77
N GLN A 53 7.14 8.23 -12.23
CA GLN A 53 8.35 7.88 -11.45
C GLN A 53 8.38 6.46 -10.85
N GLY A 54 7.61 5.51 -11.39
CA GLY A 54 7.52 4.15 -10.84
C GLY A 54 6.48 4.03 -9.71
N GLU A 55 5.65 5.05 -9.52
CA GLU A 55 4.58 5.07 -8.54
C GLU A 55 3.25 5.28 -9.28
N GLY A 56 2.18 4.74 -8.71
CA GLY A 56 0.88 4.76 -9.35
C GLY A 56 -0.26 4.81 -8.35
N GLN A 57 -1.32 5.53 -8.70
CA GLN A 57 -2.55 5.58 -7.94
C GLN A 57 -3.69 5.11 -8.82
N VAL A 58 -4.51 4.20 -8.30
CA VAL A 58 -5.69 3.69 -8.98
C VAL A 58 -6.88 3.72 -8.03
N LEU A 59 -8.05 4.02 -8.57
CA LEU A 59 -9.32 3.90 -7.88
C LEU A 59 -9.86 2.49 -8.13
N ILE A 60 -10.18 1.74 -7.08
CA ILE A 60 -10.81 0.41 -7.19
C ILE A 60 -12.08 0.41 -6.33
N ASP A 61 -13.22 0.20 -6.98
CA ASP A 61 -14.55 0.20 -6.35
C ASP A 61 -14.81 1.44 -5.47
N GLY A 62 -14.24 2.59 -5.86
CA GLY A 62 -14.39 3.87 -5.15
C GLY A 62 -13.35 4.15 -4.07
N HIS A 63 -12.40 3.24 -3.84
CA HIS A 63 -11.32 3.42 -2.87
C HIS A 63 -9.98 3.70 -3.58
N GLU A 64 -9.18 4.62 -3.04
CA GLU A 64 -7.88 4.98 -3.61
C GLU A 64 -6.79 4.02 -3.13
N TRP A 65 -6.09 3.44 -4.09
CA TRP A 65 -4.98 2.51 -3.89
C TRP A 65 -3.69 3.05 -4.51
N GLY A 66 -2.65 3.19 -3.70
CA GLY A 66 -1.29 3.52 -4.10
C GLY A 66 -0.44 2.27 -4.34
N PHE A 67 0.40 2.31 -5.36
CA PHE A 67 1.34 1.25 -5.74
C PHE A 67 2.74 1.86 -5.80
N TYR A 68 3.63 1.38 -4.93
CA TYR A 68 4.96 1.95 -4.70
C TYR A 68 6.04 0.89 -4.79
N TYR A 69 7.03 1.09 -5.67
CA TYR A 69 8.19 0.21 -5.72
C TYR A 69 9.19 0.54 -4.62
N ASN A 70 9.34 -0.38 -3.67
CA ASN A 70 10.29 -0.26 -2.58
C ASN A 70 11.49 -1.19 -2.79
N ASP A 71 12.69 -0.60 -2.80
CA ASP A 71 13.98 -1.29 -2.99
C ASP A 71 14.08 -2.19 -4.25
N ARG A 72 13.30 -1.89 -5.30
CA ARG A 72 13.20 -2.66 -6.57
C ARG A 72 12.79 -4.13 -6.42
N ARG A 73 12.51 -4.59 -5.20
CA ARG A 73 12.20 -5.99 -4.89
C ARG A 73 10.78 -6.19 -4.37
N ASN A 74 10.21 -5.14 -3.80
CA ASN A 74 8.89 -5.20 -3.21
C ASN A 74 7.98 -4.16 -3.87
N LEU A 75 6.71 -4.50 -3.95
CA LEU A 75 5.66 -3.60 -4.35
C LEU A 75 4.77 -3.37 -3.13
N ASP A 76 4.80 -2.17 -2.59
CA ASP A 76 3.93 -1.77 -1.50
C ASP A 76 2.60 -1.28 -2.10
N VAL A 77 1.50 -1.85 -1.62
CA VAL A 77 0.12 -1.53 -2.01
C VAL A 77 -0.58 -0.90 -0.83
N VAL A 78 -0.92 0.37 -0.95
CA VAL A 78 -1.46 1.18 0.14
C VAL A 78 -2.90 1.52 -0.16
N LEU A 79 -3.81 1.18 0.73
CA LEU A 79 -5.17 1.71 0.74
C LEU A 79 -5.14 3.03 1.52
N HIS A 80 -5.36 4.15 0.84
CA HIS A 80 -5.35 5.49 1.46
C HIS A 80 -6.66 5.86 2.17
N ASP A 81 -7.72 5.09 1.92
CA ASP A 81 -9.05 5.32 2.47
C ASP A 81 -9.37 4.31 3.59
N GLY A 82 -9.80 4.80 4.76
CA GLY A 82 -10.21 3.97 5.89
C GLY A 82 -11.58 3.30 5.74
N GLY A 83 -12.16 3.29 4.53
CA GLY A 83 -13.52 2.80 4.27
C GLY A 83 -13.64 1.29 4.09
N LEU A 84 -12.53 0.56 3.91
CA LEU A 84 -12.54 -0.92 3.81
C LEU A 84 -12.04 -1.58 5.09
N SER A 85 -12.70 -2.68 5.45
CA SER A 85 -12.18 -3.59 6.46
C SER A 85 -10.88 -4.26 6.00
N ILE A 86 -10.06 -4.73 6.94
CA ILE A 86 -8.84 -5.49 6.62
C ILE A 86 -9.17 -6.72 5.75
N GLU A 87 -10.29 -7.38 5.98
CA GLU A 87 -10.72 -8.56 5.21
C GLU A 87 -11.06 -8.18 3.76
N ASP A 88 -11.84 -7.12 3.56
CA ASP A 88 -12.21 -6.63 2.22
C ASP A 88 -10.99 -6.13 1.45
N ALA A 89 -10.12 -5.36 2.10
CA ALA A 89 -8.88 -4.89 1.53
C ALA A 89 -7.95 -6.06 1.15
N SER A 90 -7.85 -7.07 2.01
CA SER A 90 -7.09 -8.30 1.71
C SER A 90 -7.67 -9.06 0.52
N ASN A 91 -8.99 -9.10 0.37
CA ASN A 91 -9.66 -9.73 -0.77
C ASN A 91 -9.34 -9.00 -2.08
N VAL A 92 -9.34 -7.67 -2.09
CA VAL A 92 -8.91 -6.87 -3.25
C VAL A 92 -7.47 -7.18 -3.60
N VAL A 93 -6.56 -7.11 -2.63
CA VAL A 93 -5.13 -7.40 -2.86
C VAL A 93 -4.90 -8.84 -3.34
N SER A 94 -5.66 -9.82 -2.82
CA SER A 94 -5.57 -11.21 -3.27
C SER A 94 -5.97 -11.38 -4.75
N ARG A 95 -6.98 -10.64 -5.22
CA ARG A 95 -7.37 -10.61 -6.64
C ARG A 95 -6.29 -9.96 -7.50
N ILE A 96 -5.68 -8.88 -7.01
CA ILE A 96 -4.53 -8.24 -7.68
C ILE A 96 -3.36 -9.25 -7.78
N CYS A 97 -2.99 -9.92 -6.69
CA CYS A 97 -1.95 -10.96 -6.71
C CYS A 97 -2.28 -12.08 -7.70
N THR A 98 -3.53 -12.51 -7.79
CA THR A 98 -3.96 -13.56 -8.73
C THR A 98 -3.71 -13.14 -10.18
N LYS A 99 -4.04 -11.89 -10.52
CA LYS A 99 -3.75 -11.33 -11.85
C LYS A 99 -2.26 -11.18 -12.12
N LEU A 100 -1.49 -10.68 -11.15
CA LEU A 100 -0.03 -10.54 -11.27
C LEU A 100 0.65 -11.91 -11.45
N ARG A 101 0.19 -12.95 -10.76
CA ARG A 101 0.65 -14.34 -10.96
C ARG A 101 0.46 -14.82 -12.40
N GLN A 102 -0.71 -14.52 -12.99
CA GLN A 102 -1.00 -14.91 -14.38
C GLN A 102 -0.07 -14.21 -15.38
N GLN A 103 0.25 -12.94 -15.15
CA GLN A 103 1.14 -12.18 -16.04
C GLN A 103 2.61 -12.56 -15.88
N LEU A 104 3.09 -12.64 -14.64
CA LEU A 104 4.50 -12.92 -14.36
C LEU A 104 4.86 -14.41 -14.50
N GLY A 105 3.86 -15.30 -14.43
CA GLY A 105 4.11 -16.74 -14.36
C GLY A 105 4.83 -17.17 -13.08
N GLN A 106 4.79 -16.34 -12.04
CA GLN A 106 5.45 -16.55 -10.75
C GLN A 106 4.43 -16.49 -9.62
N ASP A 107 4.76 -17.09 -8.47
CA ASP A 107 3.92 -16.95 -7.28
C ASP A 107 4.10 -15.56 -6.67
N VAL A 108 2.99 -14.84 -6.50
CA VAL A 108 2.92 -13.51 -5.87
C VAL A 108 2.15 -13.64 -4.56
N ARG A 109 2.71 -13.16 -3.45
CA ARG A 109 2.08 -13.19 -2.12
C ARG A 109 2.00 -11.78 -1.58
N PHE A 110 1.12 -11.57 -0.61
CA PHE A 110 1.04 -10.33 0.13
C PHE A 110 1.12 -10.58 1.64
N ALA A 111 1.62 -9.58 2.37
CA ALA A 111 1.57 -9.52 3.82
C ALA A 111 1.03 -8.15 4.23
N LEU A 112 0.09 -8.12 5.17
CA LEU A 112 -0.32 -6.89 5.82
C LEU A 112 0.84 -6.38 6.68
N MET A 113 1.30 -5.17 6.43
CA MET A 113 2.29 -4.52 7.25
C MET A 113 1.61 -3.90 8.48
N PRO A 114 2.23 -3.94 9.67
CA PRO A 114 1.76 -3.13 10.77
C PRO A 114 1.85 -1.65 10.37
N PRO A 115 0.96 -0.78 10.87
CA PRO A 115 1.07 0.64 10.64
C PRO A 115 2.46 1.09 11.07
N ALA A 116 3.08 1.99 10.29
CA ALA A 116 4.35 2.57 10.66
C ALA A 116 4.25 3.08 12.11
N PRO A 117 5.23 2.78 12.98
CA PRO A 117 5.22 3.36 14.32
C PRO A 117 5.17 4.88 14.12
N ALA A 118 4.17 5.54 14.70
CA ALA A 118 4.08 6.99 14.68
C ALA A 118 5.45 7.53 15.11
N GLU A 119 6.17 8.17 14.19
CA GLU A 119 7.48 8.70 14.49
C GLU A 119 7.32 9.62 15.70
N PRO A 120 8.12 9.43 16.77
CA PRO A 120 8.09 10.39 17.86
C PRO A 120 8.41 11.76 17.23
N PRO A 121 7.69 12.84 17.61
CA PRO A 121 7.92 14.14 17.00
C PRO A 121 9.40 14.50 17.13
N GLU A 122 10.12 14.53 16.02
CA GLU A 122 11.46 15.09 15.92
C GLU A 122 11.35 16.60 16.21
N GLY A 123 11.42 16.98 17.49
CA GLY A 123 11.19 18.38 17.85
C GLY A 123 10.94 18.68 19.33
N GLY A 124 11.51 17.92 20.26
CA GLY A 124 11.57 18.31 21.67
C GLY A 124 12.79 19.17 21.95
N ALA A 125 12.68 20.48 21.72
CA ALA A 125 13.72 21.47 22.00
C ALA A 125 14.24 21.38 23.46
N LEU A 126 15.54 21.15 23.64
CA LEU A 126 16.26 21.60 24.84
C LEU A 126 17.07 22.85 24.49
N ARG A 127 16.36 23.94 24.19
CA ARG A 127 16.90 25.29 24.42
C ARG A 127 16.71 25.60 25.91
N GLY A 128 17.60 25.08 26.74
CA GLY A 128 17.82 25.62 28.08
C GLY A 128 18.73 26.83 27.95
N THR A 129 18.15 28.03 28.02
CA THR A 129 18.88 29.29 28.22
C THR A 129 18.72 29.68 29.67
N LEU A 130 19.85 29.92 30.37
CA LEU A 130 19.98 30.49 31.73
C LEU A 130 19.33 29.64 32.85
N GLU A 131 19.87 29.48 34.06
CA GLU A 131 20.40 30.40 35.09
C GLU A 131 21.41 29.57 35.94
N GLU A 132 22.47 30.03 36.62
CA GLU A 132 22.95 31.29 37.19
C GLU A 132 24.49 31.35 37.13
#